data_AF-X1D790-F1
#
_entry.id   AF-X1D790-F1
#
_cell.length_a   1.000
_cell.length_b   1.000
_cell.length_c   1.000
_cell.angle_alpha   90.00
_cell.angle_beta   90.00
_cell.angle_gamma   90.00
#
_symmetry.space_group_name_H-M   'P 1'
#
loop_
_entity.id
_entity.type
_entity.pdbx_description
1 polymer ?
#
loop_
_entity_poly.entity_id
_entity_poly.type
_entity_poly.pdbx_seq_one_letter_code
_entity_poly.pdbx_strand_id
1 'polypeptide(L)'
;MKKKNIVILIVCLIVFYLSSNVYPCTTFCIKDNKNIIFGRNFDFSTGFGYVIINKRNVTKTALVFPPEKPITWTSKYGSITFNQMGRELPYGGINEAGLVIEQMWLDKTKYPESDNRYGLSELQWIQYQLDNSTTINDVIASDRLVRVSFQSYAPIH
;
A
#
# COMPACT_ATOMS: atom_id res chain seq x y z
N MET A 1 -19.19 -12.33 -47.19
CA MET A 1 -17.96 -12.57 -46.37
C MET A 1 -17.65 -14.06 -46.34
N LYS A 2 -16.38 -14.48 -46.45
CA LYS A 2 -16.01 -15.91 -46.34
C LYS A 2 -16.33 -16.42 -44.92
N LYS A 3 -16.76 -17.68 -44.77
CA LYS A 3 -17.10 -18.32 -43.46
C LYS A 3 -16.01 -18.11 -42.40
N LYS A 4 -14.73 -18.15 -42.80
CA LYS A 4 -13.57 -17.85 -41.95
C LYS A 4 -13.59 -16.42 -41.37
N ASN A 5 -14.01 -15.43 -42.14
CA ASN A 5 -14.08 -14.03 -41.70
C ASN A 5 -15.23 -13.82 -40.69
N ILE A 6 -16.32 -14.56 -40.82
CA ILE A 6 -17.44 -14.53 -39.86
C ILE A 6 -17.00 -15.14 -38.52
N VAL A 7 -16.29 -16.26 -38.54
CA VAL A 7 -15.75 -16.90 -37.32
C VAL A 7 -14.77 -15.97 -36.60
N ILE A 8 -13.83 -15.36 -37.33
CA ILE A 8 -12.87 -14.40 -36.75
C ILE A 8 -13.61 -13.21 -36.11
N LEU A 9 -14.62 -12.66 -36.78
CA LEU A 9 -15.42 -11.55 -36.25
C LEU A 9 -16.14 -11.94 -34.96
N ILE A 10 -16.75 -13.13 -34.91
CA ILE A 10 -17.44 -13.63 -33.71
C ILE A 10 -16.45 -13.83 -32.56
N VAL A 11 -15.27 -14.41 -32.79
CA VAL A 11 -14.25 -14.56 -31.75
C VAL A 11 -13.78 -13.20 -31.22
N CYS A 12 -13.50 -12.24 -32.10
CA CYS A 12 -13.12 -10.89 -31.67
C CYS A 12 -14.22 -10.21 -30.84
N LEU A 13 -15.50 -10.35 -31.23
CA LEU A 13 -16.63 -9.82 -30.47
C LEU A 13 -16.77 -10.47 -29.10
N ILE A 14 -16.56 -11.80 -29.00
CA ILE A 14 -16.57 -12.53 -27.73
C ILE A 14 -15.42 -12.07 -26.82
N VAL A 15 -14.20 -11.92 -27.36
CA VAL A 15 -13.04 -11.41 -26.59
C VAL A 15 -13.29 -9.99 -26.09
N PHE A 16 -13.90 -9.12 -26.91
CA PHE A 16 -14.25 -7.76 -26.49
C PHE A 16 -15.34 -7.77 -25.40
N TYR A 17 -16.30 -8.69 -25.47
CA TYR A 17 -17.34 -8.84 -24.43
C TYR A 17 -16.80 -9.39 -23.11
N LEU A 18 -15.70 -10.14 -23.14
CA LEU A 18 -15.03 -10.72 -21.98
C LEU A 18 -14.04 -9.75 -21.30
N SER A 19 -14.01 -8.49 -21.71
CA SER A 19 -13.16 -7.47 -21.08
C SER A 19 -13.61 -7.23 -19.64
N SER A 20 -12.88 -7.79 -18.66
CA SER A 20 -13.06 -7.46 -17.26
C SER A 20 -12.41 -6.10 -16.96
N ASN A 21 -13.10 -5.24 -16.20
CA ASN A 21 -12.43 -4.08 -15.59
C ASN A 21 -11.37 -4.59 -14.62
N VAL A 22 -10.12 -4.21 -14.85
CA VAL A 22 -9.00 -4.49 -13.96
C VAL A 22 -8.57 -3.16 -13.34
N TYR A 23 -8.10 -3.19 -12.10
CA TYR A 23 -7.58 -2.03 -11.37
C TYR A 23 -6.06 -2.19 -11.13
N PRO A 24 -5.22 -2.17 -12.18
CA PRO A 24 -3.81 -2.49 -12.06
C PRO A 24 -3.02 -1.30 -11.48
N CYS A 25 -2.68 -1.38 -10.19
CA CYS A 25 -1.65 -0.51 -9.63
C CYS A 25 -0.27 -0.95 -10.14
N THR A 26 0.56 0.01 -10.50
CA THR A 26 1.94 -0.15 -10.99
C THR A 26 2.85 0.81 -10.24
N THR A 27 4.02 0.32 -9.85
CA THR A 27 5.11 1.13 -9.31
C THR A 27 6.36 0.93 -10.15
N PHE A 28 7.23 1.95 -10.17
CA PHE A 28 8.55 1.84 -10.79
C PHE A 28 9.56 2.73 -10.07
N CYS A 29 10.83 2.33 -10.14
CA CYS A 29 11.95 3.10 -9.65
C CYS A 29 13.00 3.25 -10.75
N ILE A 30 13.30 4.49 -11.12
CA ILE A 30 14.38 4.84 -12.04
C ILE A 30 15.51 5.41 -11.20
N LYS A 31 16.70 4.82 -11.33
CA LYS A 31 17.89 5.26 -10.62
C LYS A 31 19.02 5.53 -11.61
N ASP A 32 19.61 6.71 -11.50
CA ASP A 32 20.88 7.05 -12.15
C ASP A 32 21.94 7.39 -11.09
N ASN A 33 23.11 7.89 -11.51
CA ASN A 33 24.22 8.21 -10.61
C ASN A 33 23.94 9.40 -9.67
N LYS A 34 22.91 10.21 -9.93
CA LYS A 34 22.60 11.45 -9.21
C LYS A 34 21.22 11.46 -8.56
N ASN A 35 20.26 10.72 -9.12
CA ASN A 35 18.85 10.78 -8.77
C ASN A 35 18.25 9.39 -8.57
N ILE A 36 17.27 9.33 -7.67
CA ILE A 36 16.33 8.22 -7.53
C ILE A 36 14.94 8.80 -7.73
N ILE A 37 14.23 8.32 -8.75
CA ILE A 37 12.87 8.73 -9.06
C ILE A 37 11.97 7.53 -8.85
N PHE A 38 10.98 7.68 -7.98
CA PHE A 38 9.93 6.71 -7.79
C PHE A 38 8.63 7.23 -8.39
N GLY A 39 7.91 6.36 -9.09
CA GLY A 39 6.60 6.68 -9.65
C GLY A 39 5.60 5.56 -9.40
N ARG A 40 4.32 5.94 -9.30
CA ARG A 40 3.19 5.01 -9.24
C ARG A 40 1.97 5.56 -9.97
N ASN A 41 1.08 4.67 -10.39
CA ASN A 41 -0.33 4.98 -10.56
C ASN A 41 -1.14 4.37 -9.42
N PHE A 42 -2.35 4.88 -9.22
CA PHE A 42 -3.30 4.36 -8.26
C PHE A 42 -4.64 4.15 -8.97
N ASP A 43 -4.80 2.95 -9.54
CA ASP A 43 -6.01 2.57 -10.25
C ASP A 43 -6.96 1.93 -9.25
N PHE A 44 -7.99 2.68 -8.86
CA PHE A 44 -8.97 2.23 -7.87
C PHE A 44 -10.36 2.78 -8.23
N SER A 45 -11.41 2.13 -7.75
CA SER A 45 -12.79 2.49 -8.12
C SER A 45 -13.23 3.87 -7.63
N THR A 46 -12.52 4.44 -6.65
CA THR A 46 -12.76 5.79 -6.12
C THR A 46 -11.60 6.72 -6.49
N GLY A 47 -11.92 7.90 -7.06
CA GLY A 47 -10.91 8.84 -7.59
C GLY A 47 -10.52 9.99 -6.66
N PHE A 48 -11.22 10.20 -5.54
CA PHE A 48 -10.92 11.30 -4.62
C PHE A 48 -9.97 10.84 -3.51
N GLY A 49 -9.02 11.70 -3.15
CA GLY A 49 -8.11 11.47 -2.04
C GLY A 49 -7.50 12.77 -1.53
N TYR A 50 -6.82 12.68 -0.39
CA TYR A 50 -6.20 13.80 0.29
C TYR A 50 -4.69 13.60 0.36
N VAL A 51 -3.94 14.67 0.07
CA VAL A 51 -2.53 14.76 0.44
C VAL A 51 -2.46 15.32 1.85
N ILE A 52 -1.82 14.58 2.76
CA ILE A 52 -1.73 14.94 4.18
C ILE A 52 -0.27 15.07 4.58
N ILE A 53 0.04 16.13 5.34
CA ILE A 53 1.32 16.30 6.02
C ILE A 53 1.18 15.72 7.43
N ASN A 54 1.94 14.67 7.72
CA ASN A 54 2.04 14.06 9.04
C ASN A 54 3.28 14.59 9.75
N LYS A 55 3.10 15.12 10.97
CA LYS A 55 4.19 15.74 11.74
C LYS A 55 5.00 14.69 12.51
N ARG A 56 6.29 14.96 12.71
CA ARG A 56 7.10 14.27 13.72
C ARG A 56 6.62 14.61 15.14
N ASN A 57 7.01 13.80 16.11
CA ASN A 57 6.67 13.91 17.53
C ASN A 57 5.17 13.80 17.83
N VAL A 58 4.43 13.06 16.99
CA VAL A 58 3.01 12.76 17.22
C VAL A 58 2.88 11.34 17.73
N THR A 59 2.28 11.17 18.90
CA THR A 59 1.98 9.85 19.46
C THR A 59 0.72 9.27 18.83
N LYS A 60 0.84 8.03 18.34
CA LYS A 60 -0.20 7.29 17.63
C LYS A 60 -0.35 5.91 18.25
N THR A 61 -1.56 5.36 18.18
CA THR A 61 -1.86 4.00 18.66
C THR A 61 -2.52 3.21 17.54
N ALA A 62 -2.14 1.94 17.42
CA ALA A 62 -2.73 1.02 16.46
C ALA A 62 -4.24 0.86 16.69
N LEU A 63 -5.01 0.95 15.61
CA LEU A 63 -6.45 0.73 15.54
C LEU A 63 -6.70 -0.76 15.21
N VAL A 64 -6.46 -1.61 16.20
CA VAL A 64 -6.67 -3.05 16.13
C VAL A 64 -7.57 -3.51 17.27
N PHE A 65 -8.24 -4.64 17.10
CA PHE A 65 -9.19 -5.18 18.08
C PHE A 65 -8.67 -6.49 18.69
N PRO A 66 -9.07 -6.86 19.92
CA PRO A 66 -8.73 -8.15 20.49
C PRO A 66 -9.03 -9.31 19.51
N PRO A 67 -8.15 -10.32 19.40
CA PRO A 67 -7.02 -10.61 20.29
C PRO A 67 -5.71 -9.85 19.97
N GLU A 68 -5.70 -8.95 18.99
CA GLU A 68 -4.50 -8.15 18.69
C GLU A 68 -4.12 -7.25 19.88
N LYS A 69 -2.82 -7.03 20.05
CA LYS A 69 -2.28 -6.07 21.03
C LYS A 69 -1.90 -4.78 20.30
N PRO A 70 -2.49 -3.63 20.66
CA PRO A 70 -2.13 -2.38 20.01
C PRO A 70 -0.73 -1.94 20.45
N ILE A 71 0.06 -1.48 19.49
CA ILE A 71 1.30 -0.73 19.75
C ILE A 71 1.01 0.76 19.77
N THR A 72 1.70 1.48 20.66
CA THR A 72 1.76 2.95 20.67
C THR A 72 3.17 3.37 20.29
N TRP A 73 3.30 4.34 19.38
CA TRP A 73 4.57 4.90 18.95
C TRP A 73 4.49 6.41 18.83
N THR A 74 5.65 7.06 18.80
CA THR A 74 5.76 8.49 18.51
C THR A 74 6.53 8.65 17.21
N SER A 75 5.98 9.40 16.26
CA SER A 75 6.60 9.59 14.94
C SER A 75 7.98 10.25 15.08
N LYS A 76 9.01 9.62 14.52
CA LYS A 76 10.38 10.17 14.48
C LYS A 76 10.56 11.09 13.26
N TYR A 77 9.90 10.74 12.16
CA TYR A 77 9.96 11.45 10.90
C TYR A 77 8.61 12.03 10.51
N GLY A 78 8.62 13.22 9.94
CA GLY A 78 7.48 13.78 9.21
C GLY A 78 7.33 13.11 7.84
N SER A 79 6.10 13.06 7.32
CA SER A 79 5.80 12.47 6.02
C SER A 79 4.70 13.18 5.27
N ILE A 80 4.69 13.02 3.95
CA ILE A 80 3.58 13.42 3.07
C ILE A 80 2.97 12.14 2.52
N THR A 81 1.66 11.98 2.71
CA THR A 81 0.94 10.76 2.30
C THR A 81 -0.29 11.06 1.45
N PHE A 82 -0.66 10.11 0.61
CA PHE A 82 -1.94 10.11 -0.10
C PHE A 82 -2.92 9.17 0.62
N ASN A 83 -4.13 9.66 0.90
CA ASN A 83 -5.10 8.98 1.76
C ASN A 83 -6.49 9.05 1.13
N GLN A 84 -7.23 7.93 1.15
CA GLN A 84 -8.67 7.93 0.82
C GLN A 84 -9.55 7.65 2.04
N MET A 85 -9.02 6.95 3.05
CA MET A 85 -9.79 6.51 4.22
C MET A 85 -9.80 7.54 5.35
N GLY A 86 -8.70 8.25 5.57
CA GLY A 86 -8.60 9.24 6.63
C GLY A 86 -7.15 9.59 6.98
N ARG A 87 -6.97 10.47 7.98
CA ARG A 87 -5.65 10.81 8.51
C ARG A 87 -5.02 9.58 9.17
N GLU A 88 -3.71 9.42 9.00
CA GLU A 88 -2.93 8.26 9.51
C GLU A 88 -3.31 6.90 8.91
N LEU A 89 -4.11 6.89 7.84
CA LEU A 89 -4.49 5.69 7.09
C LEU A 89 -4.07 5.83 5.61
N PRO A 90 -2.77 5.96 5.34
CA PRO A 90 -2.26 6.26 4.00
C PRO A 90 -2.30 5.05 3.09
N TYR A 91 -2.47 5.32 1.80
CA TYR A 91 -2.27 4.34 0.73
C TYR A 91 -0.82 4.39 0.21
N GLY A 92 0.01 5.19 0.88
CA GLY A 92 1.42 5.36 0.65
C GLY A 92 1.86 6.82 0.73
N GLY A 93 3.16 7.03 0.58
CA GLY A 93 3.78 8.34 0.67
C GLY A 93 5.29 8.28 0.85
N ILE A 94 5.86 9.43 1.21
CA ILE A 94 7.29 9.63 1.41
C ILE A 94 7.55 10.35 2.73
N ASN A 95 8.56 9.92 3.47
CA ASN A 95 9.01 10.63 4.67
C ASN A 95 10.19 11.57 4.38
N GLU A 96 10.51 12.43 5.34
CA GLU A 96 11.59 13.41 5.22
C GLU A 96 13.00 12.81 5.16
N ALA A 97 13.16 11.51 5.45
CA ALA A 97 14.40 10.78 5.22
C ALA A 97 14.51 10.23 3.78
N GLY A 98 13.46 10.39 2.97
CA GLY A 98 13.40 9.90 1.58
C GLY A 98 12.91 8.45 1.44
N LEU A 99 12.43 7.83 2.52
CA LEU A 99 11.79 6.51 2.44
C LEU A 99 10.41 6.65 1.80
N VAL A 100 10.19 5.88 0.74
CA VAL A 100 8.89 5.78 0.04
C VAL A 100 8.28 4.41 0.35
N ILE A 101 7.02 4.40 0.77
CA ILE A 101 6.22 3.19 0.96
C ILE A 101 4.91 3.38 0.20
N GLU A 102 4.60 2.45 -0.70
CA GLU A 102 3.44 2.55 -1.60
C GLU A 102 2.78 1.20 -1.73
N GLN A 103 1.48 1.12 -1.43
CA GLN A 103 0.74 -0.14 -1.53
C GLN A 103 0.32 -0.45 -2.96
N MET A 104 0.38 -1.72 -3.32
CA MET A 104 -0.24 -2.28 -4.54
C MET A 104 -1.24 -3.35 -4.14
N TRP A 105 -2.30 -3.52 -4.92
CA TRP A 105 -3.31 -4.54 -4.64
C TRP A 105 -2.84 -5.94 -5.06
N LEU A 106 -3.05 -6.95 -4.21
CA LEU A 106 -2.72 -8.34 -4.50
C LEU A 106 -3.73 -9.29 -3.84
N ASP A 107 -4.74 -9.75 -4.58
CA ASP A 107 -5.85 -10.58 -4.07
C ASP A 107 -5.40 -11.85 -3.33
N LYS A 108 -4.20 -12.37 -3.62
CA LYS A 108 -3.66 -13.59 -3.02
C LYS A 108 -2.85 -13.33 -1.74
N THR A 109 -2.77 -12.09 -1.26
CA THR A 109 -2.08 -11.75 -0.02
C THR A 109 -2.67 -12.54 1.15
N LYS A 110 -1.77 -13.06 1.99
CA LYS A 110 -2.11 -13.66 3.29
C LYS A 110 -1.26 -12.99 4.34
N TYR A 111 -1.92 -12.30 5.27
CA TYR A 111 -1.23 -11.70 6.40
C TYR A 111 -0.82 -12.76 7.42
N PRO A 112 0.27 -12.53 8.16
CA PRO A 112 0.71 -13.45 9.20
C PRO A 112 -0.35 -13.58 10.30
N GLU A 113 -0.54 -14.82 10.75
CA GLU A 113 -1.31 -15.13 11.95
C GLU A 113 -0.76 -14.41 13.18
N SER A 114 -1.57 -14.38 14.24
CA SER A 114 -1.14 -13.78 15.50
C SER A 114 0.07 -14.49 16.11
N ASP A 115 1.06 -13.69 16.50
CA ASP A 115 2.28 -14.13 17.18
C ASP A 115 2.70 -13.08 18.25
N ASN A 116 3.95 -13.12 18.70
CA ASN A 116 4.45 -12.22 19.75
C ASN A 116 4.63 -10.75 19.29
N ARG A 117 4.47 -10.46 17.99
CA ARG A 117 4.60 -9.12 17.42
C ARG A 117 3.30 -8.34 17.55
N TYR A 118 3.40 -7.02 17.59
CA TYR A 118 2.24 -6.14 17.59
C TYR A 118 1.57 -6.10 16.21
N GLY A 119 0.25 -6.25 16.18
CA GLY A 119 -0.54 -6.09 14.96
C GLY A 119 -0.81 -4.62 14.64
N LEU A 120 -0.65 -4.27 13.37
CA LEU A 120 -1.06 -3.00 12.78
C LEU A 120 -2.05 -3.29 11.65
N SER A 121 -3.06 -2.43 11.43
CA SER A 121 -3.77 -2.50 10.15
C SER A 121 -2.80 -2.22 9.00
N GLU A 122 -3.13 -2.66 7.81
CA GLU A 122 -2.31 -2.57 6.61
C GLU A 122 -1.92 -1.12 6.29
N LEU A 123 -2.85 -0.17 6.48
CA LEU A 123 -2.61 1.25 6.27
C LEU A 123 -1.78 1.86 7.41
N GLN A 124 -2.00 1.43 8.65
CA GLN A 124 -1.17 1.90 9.77
C GLN A 124 0.23 1.28 9.76
N TRP A 125 0.41 0.11 9.16
CA TRP A 125 1.73 -0.46 8.91
C TRP A 125 2.53 0.48 8.01
N ILE A 126 1.93 0.97 6.91
CA ILE A 126 2.55 1.98 6.03
C ILE A 126 2.93 3.24 6.84
N GLN A 127 1.99 3.79 7.62
CA GLN A 127 2.26 4.99 8.41
C GLN A 127 3.35 4.75 9.46
N TYR A 128 3.36 3.59 10.12
CA TYR A 128 4.38 3.22 11.10
C TYR A 128 5.77 3.19 10.49
N GLN A 129 5.92 2.63 9.28
CA GLN A 129 7.20 2.61 8.57
C GLN A 129 7.64 4.03 8.20
N LEU A 130 6.75 4.84 7.61
CA LEU A 130 7.06 6.22 7.27
C LEU A 130 7.44 7.07 8.49
N ASP A 131 6.85 6.77 9.65
CA ASP A 131 7.12 7.48 10.90
C ASP A 131 8.44 7.08 11.57
N ASN A 132 8.92 5.85 11.39
CA ASN A 132 9.98 5.26 12.25
C ASN A 132 11.23 4.80 11.52
N SER A 133 11.18 4.68 10.19
CA SER A 133 12.24 4.08 9.37
C SER A 133 12.86 5.11 8.42
N THR A 134 14.17 5.01 8.22
CA THR A 134 14.91 5.82 7.22
C THR A 134 15.30 5.02 5.99
N THR A 135 15.54 3.73 6.18
CA THR A 135 16.02 2.82 5.15
C THR A 135 15.13 1.59 5.03
N ILE A 136 15.28 0.88 3.91
CA ILE A 136 14.65 -0.44 3.72
C ILE A 136 15.10 -1.42 4.81
N ASN A 137 16.34 -1.32 5.29
CA ASN A 137 16.83 -2.18 6.37
C ASN A 137 16.12 -1.91 7.70
N ASP A 138 15.75 -0.66 8.00
CA ASP A 138 14.95 -0.34 9.18
C ASP A 138 13.56 -0.98 9.08
N VAL A 139 12.95 -0.91 7.89
CA VAL A 139 11.65 -1.56 7.61
C VAL A 139 11.74 -3.07 7.81
N ILE A 140 12.76 -3.73 7.25
CA ILE A 140 12.98 -5.18 7.42
C ILE A 140 13.23 -5.51 8.90
N ALA A 141 14.03 -4.70 9.61
CA ALA A 141 14.30 -4.92 11.03
C ALA A 141 13.04 -4.79 11.90
N SER A 142 12.11 -3.91 11.51
CA SER A 142 10.85 -3.71 12.22
C SER A 142 9.94 -4.95 12.24
N ASP A 143 10.12 -5.89 11.30
CA ASP A 143 9.35 -7.15 11.23
C ASP A 143 9.55 -8.03 12.47
N ARG A 144 10.61 -7.79 13.27
CA ARG A 144 10.82 -8.45 14.57
C ARG A 144 9.89 -7.95 15.67
N LEU A 145 9.24 -6.81 15.47
CA LEU A 145 8.44 -6.10 16.47
C LEU A 145 6.97 -5.95 16.05
N VAL A 146 6.73 -5.58 14.78
CA VAL A 146 5.39 -5.32 14.25
C VAL A 146 5.10 -6.21 13.06
N ARG A 147 3.82 -6.50 12.82
CA ARG A 147 3.33 -7.18 11.62
C ARG A 147 2.04 -6.55 11.13
N VAL A 148 1.68 -6.80 9.88
CA VAL A 148 0.33 -6.53 9.42
C VAL A 148 -0.61 -7.51 10.12
N SER A 149 -1.71 -6.98 10.67
CA SER A 149 -2.72 -7.71 11.40
C SER A 149 -3.44 -8.70 10.50
N PHE A 150 -3.78 -9.88 11.01
CA PHE A 150 -4.66 -10.81 10.30
C PHE A 150 -6.10 -10.28 10.16
N GLN A 151 -6.44 -9.20 10.88
CA GLN A 151 -7.72 -8.49 10.81
C GLN A 151 -7.76 -7.43 9.69
N SER A 152 -6.66 -7.25 8.96
CA SER A 152 -6.58 -6.30 7.84
C SER A 152 -7.52 -6.67 6.69
N TYR A 153 -8.12 -5.65 6.07
CA TYR A 153 -9.18 -5.85 5.07
C TYR A 153 -8.67 -5.78 3.64
N ALA A 154 -7.86 -4.76 3.31
CA ALA A 154 -7.32 -4.64 1.97
C ALA A 154 -6.17 -5.64 1.80
N PRO A 155 -6.17 -6.48 0.75
CA PRO A 155 -5.08 -7.41 0.45
C PRO A 155 -3.99 -6.66 -0.34
N ILE A 156 -2.96 -6.19 0.36
CA ILE A 156 -1.89 -5.37 -0.22
C ILE A 156 -0.62 -6.19 -0.43
N HIS A 157 0.19 -5.78 -1.40
CA HIS A 157 1.55 -6.23 -1.65
C HIS A 157 2.55 -5.31 -0.94
#